data_AF-A0A357ZVZ8-F1
#
_entry.id   AF-A0A357ZVZ8-F1
#
_cell.length_a   1.000
_cell.length_b   1.000
_cell.length_c   1.000
_cell.angle_alpha   90.00
_cell.angle_beta   90.00
_cell.angle_gamma   90.00
#
_symmetry.space_group_name_H-M   'P 1'
#
loop_
_entity.id
_entity.type
_entity.pdbx_description
1 polymer ?
#
loop_
_entity_poly.entity_id
_entity_poly.type
_entity_poly.pdbx_seq_one_letter_code
_entity_poly.pdbx_strand_id
1 'polypeptide(L)'
;MSQRELDEHVHYLVARLERRYRSESVDLEARSRRLSKRFKLPQATSVVWADQRSQWGSCTPSTGEIRISNRLAAYPPWILDYVLVHELAHLVEANHSPAFNALVARYPLAERARGFLMAISFGDTGSTEDVDGEAPEPDEELDWDEATEVEDVQNPQTAPARGDSTDTPLTLF
;
A
#
# COMPACT_ATOMS: atom_id res chain seq x y z
N MET A 1 -8.43 -36.03 -13.40
CA MET A 1 -8.04 -34.61 -13.54
C MET A 1 -7.81 -34.34 -15.02
N SER A 2 -8.42 -33.27 -15.53
CA SER A 2 -8.19 -32.75 -16.88
C SER A 2 -6.81 -32.10 -16.98
N GLN A 3 -6.24 -32.04 -18.19
CA GLN A 3 -4.99 -31.31 -18.44
C GLN A 3 -5.10 -29.85 -17.98
N ARG A 4 -6.27 -29.22 -18.17
CA ARG A 4 -6.53 -27.84 -17.72
C ARG A 4 -6.48 -27.69 -16.19
N GLU A 5 -7.06 -28.63 -15.45
CA GLU A 5 -7.06 -28.60 -13.98
C GLU A 5 -5.65 -28.79 -13.40
N LEU A 6 -4.82 -29.56 -14.11
CA LEU A 6 -3.41 -29.76 -13.77
C LEU A 6 -2.62 -28.47 -14.03
N ASP A 7 -2.80 -27.84 -15.19
CA ASP A 7 -2.10 -26.60 -15.57
C ASP A 7 -2.46 -25.45 -14.61
N GLU A 8 -3.74 -25.32 -14.22
CA GLU A 8 -4.20 -24.36 -13.21
C GLU A 8 -3.54 -24.61 -11.84
N HIS A 9 -3.44 -25.88 -11.42
CA HIS A 9 -2.76 -26.24 -10.17
C HIS A 9 -1.27 -25.94 -10.20
N VAL A 10 -0.59 -26.28 -11.29
CA VAL A 10 0.84 -26.02 -11.46
C VAL A 10 1.10 -24.52 -11.43
N HIS A 11 0.29 -23.73 -12.16
CA HIS A 11 0.40 -22.27 -12.17
C HIS A 11 0.26 -21.67 -10.75
N TYR A 12 -0.75 -22.12 -9.99
CA TYR A 12 -0.93 -21.70 -8.60
C TYR A 12 0.27 -22.06 -7.71
N LEU A 13 0.79 -23.30 -7.83
CA LEU A 13 1.93 -23.75 -7.03
C LEU A 13 3.20 -22.97 -7.36
N VAL A 14 3.47 -22.74 -8.65
CA VAL A 14 4.62 -21.96 -9.11
C VAL A 14 4.52 -20.52 -8.59
N ALA A 15 3.39 -19.83 -8.80
CA ALA A 15 3.20 -18.47 -8.32
C ALA A 15 3.37 -18.35 -6.80
N ARG A 16 2.92 -19.36 -6.04
CA ARG A 16 3.08 -19.42 -4.59
C ARG A 16 4.55 -19.63 -4.18
N LEU A 17 5.29 -20.48 -4.89
CA LEU A 17 6.71 -20.71 -4.65
C LEU A 17 7.56 -19.48 -4.98
N GLU A 18 7.30 -18.82 -6.11
CA GLU A 18 8.00 -17.59 -6.49
C GLU A 18 7.76 -16.46 -5.50
N ARG A 19 6.53 -16.32 -4.98
CA ARG A 19 6.22 -15.34 -3.94
C ARG A 19 7.00 -15.65 -2.65
N ARG A 20 7.03 -16.91 -2.24
CA ARG A 20 7.82 -17.36 -1.09
C ARG A 20 9.30 -17.04 -1.28
N TYR A 21 9.87 -17.40 -2.42
CA TYR A 21 11.30 -17.17 -2.70
C TYR A 21 11.65 -15.68 -2.66
N ARG A 22 10.83 -14.82 -3.28
CA ARG A 22 10.99 -13.36 -3.20
C ARG A 22 10.94 -12.86 -1.76
N SER A 23 9.99 -13.35 -0.97
CA SER A 23 9.87 -12.96 0.44
C SER A 23 11.08 -13.42 1.28
N GLU A 24 11.56 -14.65 1.07
CA GLU A 24 12.71 -15.22 1.80
C GLU A 24 14.02 -14.49 1.48
N SER A 25 14.14 -13.89 0.30
CA SER A 25 15.30 -13.05 -0.05
C SER A 25 15.36 -11.72 0.73
N VAL A 26 14.29 -11.35 1.43
CA VAL A 26 14.18 -10.08 2.16
C VAL A 26 14.18 -10.34 3.66
N ASP A 27 15.25 -9.89 4.33
CA ASP A 27 15.32 -9.84 5.80
C ASP A 27 14.44 -8.69 6.33
N LEU A 28 13.20 -9.04 6.69
CA LEU A 28 12.22 -8.11 7.24
C LEU A 28 12.65 -7.50 8.57
N GLU A 29 13.29 -8.28 9.44
CA GLU A 29 13.68 -7.79 10.75
C GLU A 29 14.79 -6.75 10.64
N ALA A 30 15.83 -7.03 9.85
CA ALA A 30 16.89 -6.06 9.61
C ALA A 30 16.34 -4.81 8.92
N ARG A 31 15.41 -4.97 7.98
CA ARG A 31 14.74 -3.85 7.31
C ARG A 31 13.92 -3.01 8.29
N SER A 32 13.10 -3.64 9.12
CA SER A 32 12.31 -3.00 10.18
C SER A 32 13.21 -2.24 11.17
N ARG A 33 14.28 -2.87 11.67
CA ARG A 33 15.24 -2.22 12.57
C ARG A 33 15.86 -0.96 11.95
N ARG A 34 16.21 -0.99 10.66
CA ARG A 34 16.73 0.19 9.95
C ARG A 34 15.69 1.32 9.88
N LEU A 35 14.44 0.99 9.55
CA LEU A 35 13.35 1.97 9.44
C LEU A 35 13.01 2.58 10.81
N SER A 36 12.88 1.73 11.83
CA SER A 36 12.66 2.14 13.23
C SER A 36 13.72 3.18 13.66
N LYS A 37 15.00 2.89 13.44
CA LYS A 37 16.10 3.81 13.76
C LYS A 37 16.01 5.10 12.94
N ARG A 38 15.77 5.00 11.62
CA ARG A 38 15.75 6.14 10.71
C ARG A 38 14.61 7.11 11.02
N PHE A 39 13.43 6.59 11.34
CA PHE A 39 12.21 7.38 11.55
C PHE A 39 11.82 7.54 13.02
N LYS A 40 12.72 7.15 13.94
CA LYS A 40 12.56 7.28 15.40
C LYS A 40 11.25 6.64 15.89
N LEU A 41 10.98 5.42 15.43
CA LEU A 41 9.85 4.58 15.84
C LEU A 41 10.34 3.49 16.80
N PRO A 42 9.46 2.88 17.62
CA PRO A 42 9.81 1.72 18.43
C PRO A 42 10.40 0.58 17.60
N GLN A 43 11.06 -0.37 18.25
CA GLN A 43 11.46 -1.62 17.60
C GLN A 43 10.39 -2.68 17.87
N ALA A 44 10.02 -3.42 16.84
CA ALA A 44 9.19 -4.60 16.99
C ALA A 44 9.97 -5.73 17.66
N THR A 45 9.27 -6.56 18.42
CA THR A 45 9.81 -7.79 19.01
C THR A 45 10.11 -8.81 17.92
N SER A 46 9.24 -8.94 16.92
CA SER A 46 9.42 -9.81 15.77
C SER A 46 8.72 -9.24 14.54
N VAL A 47 9.26 -9.54 13.35
CA VAL A 47 8.66 -9.16 12.07
C VAL A 47 8.74 -10.32 11.11
N VAL A 48 7.58 -10.85 10.71
CA VAL A 48 7.50 -12.07 9.89
C VAL A 48 6.66 -11.88 8.65
N TRP A 49 6.99 -12.63 7.60
CA TRP A 49 6.08 -12.82 6.47
C TRP A 49 4.90 -13.68 6.89
N ALA A 50 3.70 -13.32 6.44
CA ALA A 50 2.47 -14.05 6.67
C ALA A 50 1.63 -14.10 5.38
N ASP A 51 0.83 -15.15 5.23
CA ASP A 51 -0.11 -15.29 4.11
C ASP A 51 -1.41 -14.55 4.39
N GLN A 52 -1.33 -13.21 4.45
CA GLN A 52 -2.45 -12.32 4.69
C GLN A 52 -3.05 -11.86 3.35
N ARG A 53 -4.36 -12.05 3.17
CA ARG A 53 -5.08 -11.69 1.95
C ARG A 53 -5.85 -10.38 2.06
N SER A 54 -6.43 -10.10 3.22
CA SER A 54 -7.29 -8.94 3.48
C SER A 54 -6.53 -7.69 3.92
N GLN A 55 -5.30 -7.84 4.40
CA GLN A 55 -4.49 -6.75 4.96
C GLN A 55 -3.05 -6.84 4.46
N TRP A 56 -2.41 -5.68 4.32
CA TRP A 56 -1.01 -5.57 3.89
C TRP A 56 -0.02 -5.84 5.03
N GLY A 57 -0.41 -5.51 6.26
CA GLY A 57 0.33 -5.72 7.48
C GLY A 57 -0.62 -5.81 8.67
N SER A 58 -0.11 -6.29 9.80
CA SER A 58 -0.78 -6.21 11.09
C SER A 58 0.24 -6.15 12.21
N CYS A 59 -0.14 -5.51 13.31
CA CYS A 59 0.66 -5.33 14.51
C CYS A 59 -0.15 -5.75 15.74
N THR A 60 0.48 -6.47 16.66
CA THR A 60 -0.06 -6.73 18.01
C THR A 60 0.68 -5.82 19.00
N PRO A 61 0.15 -4.64 19.36
CA PRO A 61 0.91 -3.66 20.14
C PRO A 61 1.36 -4.17 21.51
N SER A 62 0.58 -5.07 22.12
CA SER A 62 0.88 -5.64 23.44
C SER A 62 2.10 -6.57 23.45
N THR A 63 2.39 -7.26 22.35
CA THR A 63 3.53 -8.19 22.23
C THR A 63 4.65 -7.62 21.36
N GLY A 64 4.36 -6.58 20.57
CA GLY A 64 5.28 -6.00 19.60
C GLY A 64 5.53 -6.87 18.37
N GLU A 65 4.63 -7.81 18.08
CA GLU A 65 4.72 -8.70 16.92
C GLU A 65 4.11 -8.03 15.69
N ILE A 66 4.83 -8.08 14.57
CA ILE A 66 4.37 -7.55 13.28
C ILE A 66 4.34 -8.66 12.23
N ARG A 67 3.25 -8.73 11.48
CA ARG A 67 3.08 -9.68 10.37
C ARG A 67 2.87 -8.90 9.08
N ILE A 68 3.65 -9.22 8.06
CA ILE A 68 3.60 -8.54 6.76
C ILE A 68 3.09 -9.51 5.69
N SER A 69 2.17 -9.06 4.84
CA SER A 69 1.66 -9.89 3.74
C SER A 69 2.78 -10.25 2.76
N ASN A 70 2.95 -11.55 2.47
CA ASN A 70 3.89 -12.05 1.47
C ASN A 70 3.67 -11.47 0.06
N ARG A 71 2.47 -10.91 -0.20
CA ARG A 71 2.13 -10.22 -1.44
C ARG A 71 3.03 -9.01 -1.69
N LEU A 72 3.46 -8.32 -0.63
CA LEU A 72 4.33 -7.15 -0.75
C LEU A 72 5.70 -7.47 -1.33
N ALA A 73 6.14 -8.75 -1.31
CA ALA A 73 7.39 -9.17 -1.95
C ALA A 73 7.37 -8.99 -3.49
N ALA A 74 6.19 -8.82 -4.09
CA ALA A 74 6.04 -8.54 -5.52
C ALA A 74 6.02 -7.04 -5.86
N TYR A 75 5.92 -6.16 -4.88
CA TYR A 75 5.80 -4.71 -5.08
C TYR A 75 7.13 -3.99 -4.88
N PRO A 76 7.23 -2.74 -5.36
CA PRO A 76 8.43 -1.93 -5.16
C PRO A 76 8.86 -1.88 -3.68
N PRO A 77 10.17 -1.94 -3.38
CA PRO A 77 10.66 -2.01 -2.00
C PRO A 77 10.19 -0.88 -1.08
N TRP A 78 9.91 0.29 -1.65
CA TRP A 78 9.44 1.47 -0.92
C TRP A 78 7.98 1.33 -0.42
N ILE A 79 7.19 0.42 -1.00
CA ILE A 79 5.86 0.04 -0.51
C ILE A 79 6.00 -0.81 0.74
N LEU A 80 6.89 -1.80 0.72
CA LEU A 80 7.20 -2.63 1.89
C LEU A 80 7.70 -1.76 3.06
N ASP A 81 8.57 -0.79 2.77
CA ASP A 81 9.04 0.16 3.79
C ASP A 81 7.90 0.97 4.42
N TYR A 82 6.95 1.43 3.61
CA TYR A 82 5.78 2.15 4.11
C TYR A 82 4.93 1.28 5.05
N VAL A 83 4.60 0.05 4.64
CA VAL A 83 3.80 -0.85 5.48
C VAL A 83 4.55 -1.17 6.78
N LEU A 84 5.86 -1.41 6.73
CA LEU A 84 6.66 -1.58 7.95
C LEU A 84 6.61 -0.34 8.86
N VAL A 85 6.72 0.88 8.32
CA VAL A 85 6.59 2.12 9.09
C VAL A 85 5.19 2.24 9.70
N HIS A 86 4.15 1.86 8.97
CA HIS A 86 2.77 1.83 9.43
C HIS A 86 2.60 0.93 10.66
N GLU A 87 3.04 -0.33 10.56
CA GLU A 87 2.94 -1.28 11.67
C GLU A 87 3.81 -0.86 12.88
N LEU A 88 4.99 -0.28 12.64
CA LEU A 88 5.83 0.27 13.72
C LEU A 88 5.17 1.47 14.41
N ALA A 89 4.37 2.27 13.71
CA ALA A 89 3.62 3.37 14.31
C ALA A 89 2.48 2.85 15.22
N HIS A 90 1.89 1.69 14.90
CA HIS A 90 0.90 1.04 15.76
C HIS A 90 1.42 0.60 17.12
N LEU A 91 2.74 0.45 17.28
CA LEU A 91 3.37 0.23 18.58
C LEU A 91 3.28 1.45 19.52
N VAL A 92 3.00 2.63 18.99
CA VAL A 92 2.82 3.88 19.75
C VAL A 92 1.34 4.26 19.83
N GLU A 93 0.64 4.23 18.69
CA GLU A 93 -0.74 4.66 18.55
C GLU A 93 -1.57 3.57 17.89
N ALA A 94 -2.45 2.90 18.64
CA ALA A 94 -3.21 1.75 18.13
C ALA A 94 -4.23 2.13 17.06
N ASN A 95 -4.75 3.36 17.09
CA ASN A 95 -5.75 3.86 16.14
C ASN A 95 -5.10 4.84 15.16
N HIS A 96 -5.68 5.03 13.97
CA HIS A 96 -5.22 5.98 12.94
C HIS A 96 -5.51 7.46 13.28
N SER A 97 -5.25 7.86 14.53
CA SER A 97 -5.41 9.22 15.05
C SER A 97 -4.51 10.24 14.32
N PRO A 98 -4.72 11.56 14.52
CA PRO A 98 -3.78 12.57 14.03
C PRO A 98 -2.33 12.32 14.51
N ALA A 99 -2.15 11.80 15.73
CA ALA A 99 -0.85 11.43 16.26
C ALA A 99 -0.22 10.27 15.46
N PHE A 100 -1.00 9.25 15.13
CA PHE A 100 -0.57 8.16 14.26
C PHE A 100 -0.16 8.68 12.87
N ASN A 101 -0.99 9.52 12.24
CA ASN A 101 -0.68 10.07 10.92
C ASN A 101 0.63 10.88 10.95
N ALA A 102 0.90 11.61 12.03
CA ALA A 102 2.18 12.32 12.21
C ALA A 102 3.39 11.38 12.34
N LEU A 103 3.21 10.17 12.89
CA LEU A 103 4.26 9.14 12.94
C LEU A 103 4.55 8.57 11.56
N VAL A 104 3.52 8.19 10.82
CA VAL A 104 3.65 7.61 9.47
C VAL A 104 4.20 8.62 8.46
N ALA A 105 3.80 9.89 8.57
CA ALA A 105 4.29 10.98 7.72
C ALA A 105 5.81 11.23 7.81
N ARG A 106 6.50 10.65 8.81
CA ARG A 106 7.97 10.66 8.87
C ARG A 106 8.61 9.91 7.70
N TYR A 107 7.87 9.00 7.06
CA TYR A 107 8.30 8.34 5.84
C TYR A 107 8.02 9.22 4.60
N PRO A 108 9.04 9.64 3.83
CA PRO A 108 8.88 10.65 2.78
C PRO A 108 7.90 10.26 1.65
N LEU A 109 7.66 8.97 1.43
CA LEU A 109 6.79 8.47 0.37
C LEU A 109 5.43 7.99 0.89
N ALA A 110 5.03 8.38 2.11
CA ALA A 110 3.82 7.90 2.76
C ALA A 110 2.55 8.11 1.91
N GLU A 111 2.31 9.32 1.44
CA GLU A 111 1.14 9.64 0.60
C GLU A 111 1.14 8.85 -0.71
N ARG A 112 2.29 8.75 -1.38
CA ARG A 112 2.44 7.95 -2.61
C ARG A 112 2.17 6.46 -2.36
N ALA A 113 2.60 5.93 -1.22
CA ALA A 113 2.41 4.53 -0.88
C ALA A 113 0.95 4.24 -0.55
N ARG A 114 0.27 5.14 0.17
CA ARG A 114 -1.16 5.06 0.43
C ARG A 114 -1.96 5.04 -0.87
N GLY A 115 -1.65 5.93 -1.81
CA GLY A 115 -2.29 5.94 -3.13
C GLY A 115 -2.03 4.66 -3.94
N PHE A 116 -0.79 4.15 -3.93
CA PHE A 116 -0.46 2.89 -4.59
C PHE A 116 -1.25 1.71 -4.01
N LEU A 117 -1.26 1.56 -2.67
CA LEU A 117 -1.99 0.49 -1.99
C LEU A 117 -3.50 0.58 -2.21
N MET A 118 -4.05 1.80 -2.25
CA MET A 118 -5.44 2.03 -2.59
C MET A 118 -5.77 1.54 -4.01
N ALA A 119 -4.97 1.91 -5.01
CA ALA A 119 -5.17 1.50 -6.39
C ALA A 119 -5.15 -0.03 -6.57
N ILE A 120 -4.17 -0.70 -5.95
CA ILE A 120 -4.08 -2.17 -6.04
C ILE A 120 -5.17 -2.88 -5.24
N SER A 121 -5.65 -2.32 -4.12
CA SER A 121 -6.76 -2.91 -3.36
C SER A 121 -8.07 -2.91 -4.14
N PHE A 122 -8.27 -1.97 -5.07
CA PHE A 122 -9.41 -1.95 -5.99
C PHE A 122 -9.21 -2.87 -7.20
N GLY A 123 -7.98 -3.08 -7.67
CA GLY A 123 -7.68 -4.00 -8.77
C GLY A 123 -7.57 -5.48 -8.36
N ASP A 124 -7.41 -5.77 -7.08
CA ASP A 124 -7.22 -7.13 -6.53
C ASP A 124 -8.54 -7.81 -6.11
N THR A 125 -9.68 -7.13 -6.23
CA THR A 125 -11.00 -7.78 -6.16
C THR A 125 -11.16 -8.62 -7.41
N GLY A 126 -10.67 -9.86 -7.37
CA GLY A 126 -10.52 -10.77 -8.51
C GLY A 126 -11.68 -10.79 -9.51
N SER A 127 -11.58 -9.94 -10.53
CA SER A 127 -12.20 -10.13 -11.84
C SER A 127 -11.06 -10.30 -12.85
N THR A 128 -10.64 -11.54 -13.05
CA THR A 128 -10.14 -11.96 -14.36
C THR A 128 -11.34 -12.01 -15.30
N GLU A 129 -11.91 -10.84 -15.59
CA GLU A 129 -12.62 -10.67 -16.85
C GLU A 129 -11.51 -10.21 -17.80
N ASP A 130 -11.22 -11.05 -18.79
CA ASP A 130 -10.38 -10.67 -19.91
C ASP A 130 -10.99 -9.41 -20.53
N VAL A 131 -10.39 -8.25 -20.23
CA VAL A 131 -10.72 -7.02 -20.92
C VAL A 131 -10.02 -7.10 -22.27
N ASP A 132 -10.72 -7.66 -23.25
CA ASP A 132 -10.44 -7.47 -24.68
C ASP A 132 -10.74 -6.00 -25.06
N GLY A 133 -10.07 -5.08 -24.39
CA GLY A 133 -10.13 -3.65 -24.64
C GLY A 133 -8.89 -3.26 -25.43
N GLU A 134 -9.06 -3.15 -26.74
CA GLU A 134 -8.13 -2.46 -27.64
C GLU A 134 -7.65 -1.16 -26.95
N ALA A 135 -6.33 -0.98 -26.84
CA ALA A 135 -5.78 0.26 -26.35
C ALA A 135 -6.35 1.41 -27.21
N PRO A 136 -6.88 2.50 -26.62
CA PRO A 136 -7.24 3.66 -27.42
C PRO A 136 -5.98 4.10 -28.17
N GLU A 137 -6.08 4.11 -29.50
CA GLU A 137 -5.07 4.69 -30.39
C GLU A 137 -4.73 6.10 -29.87
N PRO A 138 -3.44 6.49 -29.86
CA PRO A 138 -3.04 7.80 -29.40
C PRO A 138 -3.67 8.85 -30.31
N ASP A 139 -4.68 9.54 -29.80
CA ASP A 139 -5.27 10.71 -30.42
C ASP A 139 -4.23 11.84 -30.39
N GLU A 140 -3.73 12.11 -31.61
CA GLU A 140 -3.03 13.29 -32.11
C GLU A 140 -2.43 14.25 -31.06
N GLU A 141 -1.10 14.22 -30.97
CA GLU A 141 -0.21 15.35 -30.68
C GLU A 141 -0.85 16.54 -29.95
N LEU A 142 -1.00 16.41 -28.63
CA LEU A 142 -1.21 17.56 -27.74
C LEU A 142 0.03 18.46 -27.82
N ASP A 143 -0.09 19.53 -28.61
CA ASP A 143 0.89 20.61 -28.74
C ASP A 143 1.00 21.38 -27.41
N TRP A 144 2.13 21.24 -26.73
CA TRP A 144 2.40 21.84 -25.43
C TRP A 144 2.82 23.31 -25.50
N ASP A 145 2.92 23.91 -26.70
CA ASP A 145 3.44 25.27 -26.88
C ASP A 145 2.36 26.38 -26.92
N GLU A 146 1.07 26.07 -26.80
CA GLU A 146 -0.02 27.07 -26.73
C GLU A 146 -0.63 27.16 -25.32
N ALA A 147 0.20 27.41 -24.30
CA ALA A 147 -0.27 27.88 -23.00
C ALA A 147 -0.65 29.37 -23.06
N THR A 148 -1.86 29.68 -23.53
CA THR A 148 -2.41 31.04 -23.44
C THR A 148 -2.80 31.37 -22.00
N GLU A 149 -2.13 32.39 -21.48
CA GLU A 149 -2.52 33.34 -20.41
C GLU A 149 -3.42 32.81 -19.27
N VAL A 150 -2.81 32.62 -18.11
CA VAL A 150 -3.50 32.46 -16.82
C VAL A 150 -4.13 33.80 -16.40
N GLU A 151 -5.46 33.90 -16.46
CA GLU A 151 -6.18 34.99 -15.79
C GLU A 151 -6.11 34.81 -14.26
N ASP A 152 -5.78 35.91 -13.58
CA ASP A 152 -5.69 36.07 -12.13
C ASP A 152 -7.05 35.74 -11.45
N VAL A 153 -7.15 34.56 -10.84
CA VAL A 153 -8.30 34.23 -9.97
C VAL A 153 -8.07 34.87 -8.59
N GLN A 154 -8.70 36.03 -8.41
CA GLN A 154 -8.84 36.70 -7.14
C GLN A 154 -9.48 35.80 -6.07
N ASN A 155 -8.81 35.73 -4.93
CA ASN A 155 -9.25 35.11 -3.68
C ASN A 155 -10.53 35.75 -3.10
N PRO A 156 -11.54 34.96 -2.71
CA PRO A 156 -12.51 35.38 -1.71
C PRO A 156 -12.52 34.47 -0.48
N GLN A 157 -12.26 35.08 0.68
CA GLN A 157 -12.45 34.49 2.01
C GLN A 157 -13.93 34.32 2.39
N THR A 158 -14.14 33.36 3.30
CA THR A 158 -15.20 33.19 4.34
C THR A 158 -16.53 32.45 4.08
N ALA A 159 -16.56 31.18 4.57
CA ALA A 159 -17.57 30.48 5.43
C ALA A 159 -19.00 30.18 4.88
N PRO A 160 -19.78 29.17 5.38
CA PRO A 160 -19.69 28.47 6.69
C PRO A 160 -19.87 26.94 6.70
N ALA A 161 -19.76 26.35 7.90
CA ALA A 161 -19.85 24.93 8.23
C ALA A 161 -21.22 24.27 8.00
N ARG A 162 -21.19 23.00 7.57
CA ARG A 162 -22.11 21.86 7.77
C ARG A 162 -21.33 20.63 7.27
N GLY A 163 -21.27 19.48 7.91
CA GLY A 163 -22.30 18.79 8.68
C GLY A 163 -22.56 17.46 7.96
N ASP A 164 -22.12 16.38 8.61
CA ASP A 164 -22.40 14.97 8.31
C ASP A 164 -21.71 14.37 7.06
N SER A 165 -20.53 13.77 7.29
CA SER A 165 -19.97 12.78 6.39
C SER A 165 -19.93 11.47 7.15
N THR A 166 -20.75 10.53 6.69
CA THR A 166 -20.67 9.12 7.08
C THR A 166 -19.27 8.62 6.72
N ASP A 167 -18.41 8.61 7.73
CA ASP A 167 -17.08 8.04 7.73
C ASP A 167 -17.23 6.54 7.47
N THR A 168 -17.17 6.16 6.21
CA THR A 168 -17.06 4.76 5.81
C THR A 168 -15.58 4.44 5.92
N PRO A 169 -15.13 3.62 6.89
CA PRO A 169 -13.73 3.28 6.96
C PRO A 169 -13.41 2.45 5.71
N LEU A 170 -12.66 3.05 4.79
CA LEU A 170 -11.89 2.30 3.82
C LEU A 170 -10.89 1.51 4.66
N THR A 171 -11.17 0.24 4.88
CA THR A 171 -10.27 -0.70 5.56
C THR A 171 -9.05 -0.89 4.66
N LEU A 172 -8.15 0.09 4.70
CA LEU A 172 -6.85 0.05 4.04
C LEU A 172 -5.75 -0.42 4.99
N PHE A 173 -6.06 -0.55 6.28
CA PHE A 173 -5.27 -1.20 7.34
C PHE A 173 -6.24 -1.72 8.40
#